data_AF-A0A963NNW4-F1
#
_entry.id   AF-A0A963NNW4-F1
#
_cell.length_a   1.000
_cell.length_b   1.000
_cell.length_c   1.000
_cell.angle_alpha   90.00
_cell.angle_beta   90.00
_cell.angle_gamma   90.00
#
_symmetry.space_group_name_H-M   'P 1'
#
loop_
_entity.id
_entity.type
_entity.pdbx_description
1 polymer ?
#
loop_
_entity_poly.entity_id
_entity_poly.type
_entity_poly.pdbx_seq_one_letter_code
_entity_poly.pdbx_strand_id
1 'polypeptide(L)' 'MKVLNLRCANGHGFEGWFASEDDFLDQNGRAAVECPLCADRVVTRLPSAP' A
#
# COMPACT_ATOMS: atom_id res chain seq x y z
N MET A 1 3.34 5.46 13.57
CA MET A 1 3.58 4.48 12.49
C MET A 1 2.40 3.54 12.44
N LYS A 2 1.72 3.45 11.29
CA LYS A 2 0.60 2.55 11.04
C LYS A 2 1.04 1.48 10.04
N VAL A 3 0.68 0.24 10.32
CA VAL A 3 0.81 -0.86 9.36
C VAL A 3 -0.50 -0.96 8.59
N LEU A 4 -0.40 -0.90 7.26
CA LEU A 4 -1.53 -1.08 6.36
C LEU A 4 -1.33 -2.37 5.55
N ASN A 5 -2.40 -3.15 5.42
CA ASN A 5 -2.44 -4.26 4.50
C ASN A 5 -2.72 -3.74 3.10
N LEU A 6 -1.82 -4.04 2.17
CA LEU A 6 -1.84 -3.54 0.80
C LEU A 6 -1.87 -4.70 -0.19
N ARG A 7 -2.40 -4.43 -1.39
CA ARG A 7 -2.39 -5.38 -2.51
C ARG A 7 -2.18 -4.65 -3.83
N CYS A 8 -1.24 -5.11 -4.65
CA CYS A 8 -1.03 -4.56 -5.98
C CYS A 8 -2.01 -5.10 -7.03
N ALA A 9 -2.03 -4.53 -8.23
CA ALA A 9 -2.89 -4.97 -9.33
C ALA A 9 -2.66 -6.43 -9.76
N ASN A 10 -1.47 -6.97 -9.50
CA ASN A 10 -1.12 -8.38 -9.79
C ASN A 10 -1.62 -9.35 -8.71
N GLY A 11 -2.23 -8.85 -7.63
CA GLY A 11 -2.79 -9.68 -6.56
C GLY A 11 -1.82 -10.02 -5.43
N HIS A 12 -0.58 -9.52 -5.45
CA HIS A 12 0.37 -9.71 -4.36
C HIS A 12 -0.02 -8.88 -3.13
N GLY A 13 -0.25 -9.55 -2.01
CA GLY A 13 -0.48 -8.92 -0.71
C GLY A 13 0.83 -8.62 0.02
N PHE A 14 0.94 -7.44 0.63
CA PHE A 14 2.09 -7.05 1.44
C PHE A 14 1.70 -6.00 2.48
N GLU A 15 2.56 -5.80 3.47
CA GLU A 15 2.36 -4.80 4.52
C GLU A 15 3.23 -3.56 4.24
N GLY A 16 2.65 -2.38 4.41
CA GLY A 16 3.36 -1.11 4.31
C GLY A 16 3.31 -0.34 5.63
N TRP A 17 4.45 0.22 6.03
CA TRP A 17 4.56 1.04 7.22
C TRP A 17 4.55 2.52 6.83
N PHE A 18 3.51 3.22 7.26
CA PHE A 18 3.31 4.64 6.96
C PHE A 18 3.29 5.45 8.24
N ALA A 19 3.60 6.74 8.16
CA ALA A 19 3.51 7.62 9.32
C ALA A 19 2.05 7.72 9.80
N SER A 20 1.13 7.86 8.83
CA SER A 20 -0.32 8.05 8.97
C SER A 20 -1.08 7.52 7.73
N GLU A 21 -2.41 7.51 7.76
CA GLU A 21 -3.21 7.18 6.56
C GLU A 21 -3.10 8.24 5.46
N ASP A 22 -3.04 9.53 5.82
CA ASP A 22 -2.79 10.63 4.88
C ASP A 22 -1.45 10.48 4.16
N ASP A 23 -0.40 10.07 4.89
CA ASP A 23 0.92 9.80 4.33
C ASP A 23 0.87 8.67 3.30
N PHE A 24 0.10 7.60 3.55
CA PHE A 24 -0.16 6.57 2.55
C PHE A 24 -0.88 7.12 1.33
N LEU A 25 -1.96 7.89 1.50
CA LEU A 25 -2.74 8.44 0.38
C LEU A 25 -1.87 9.35 -0.50
N ASP A 26 -1.08 10.21 0.13
CA ASP A 26 -0.16 11.09 -0.56
C ASP A 26 0.93 10.29 -1.29
N GLN A 27 1.64 9.36 -0.62
CA GLN A 27 2.65 8.51 -1.27
C GLN A 27 2.07 7.66 -2.41
N ASN A 28 0.86 7.10 -2.25
CA ASN A 28 0.20 6.32 -3.28
C ASN A 28 -0.23 7.19 -4.48
N GLY A 29 -0.70 8.42 -4.22
CA GLY A 29 -1.08 9.39 -5.25
C GLY A 29 0.09 9.83 -6.15
N ARG A 30 1.31 9.87 -5.60
CA ARG A 30 2.57 10.10 -6.36
C ARG A 30 3.23 8.81 -6.87
N ALA A 31 2.55 7.66 -6.78
CA ALA A 31 3.08 6.35 -7.18
C ALA A 31 4.43 6.00 -6.50
N ALA A 32 4.65 6.49 -5.28
CA ALA A 32 5.82 6.19 -4.47
C ALA A 32 5.70 4.86 -3.72
N VAL A 33 4.49 4.29 -3.64
CA VAL A 33 4.23 2.97 -3.07
C VAL A 33 4.37 1.93 -4.17
N GLU A 34 5.30 0.99 -3.98
CA GLU A 34 5.61 -0.04 -4.97
C GLU A 34 5.51 -1.43 -4.36
N CYS A 35 4.98 -2.39 -5.12
CA CYS A 35 4.91 -3.77 -4.71
C CYS A 35 6.31 -4.40 -4.66
N PRO A 36 6.77 -4.93 -3.52
CA PRO A 36 8.11 -5.50 -3.41
C PRO A 36 8.30 -6.81 -4.20
N LEU A 37 7.21 -7.40 -4.72
CA LEU A 37 7.26 -8.66 -5.48
C LEU A 37 7.36 -8.44 -6.99
N CYS A 38 6.74 -7.38 -7.53
CA CYS A 38 6.65 -7.17 -8.97
C CYS A 38 6.95 -5.75 -9.43
N ALA A 39 7.36 -4.86 -8.52
CA ALA A 39 7.60 -3.44 -8.79
C ALA A 39 6.37 -2.67 -9.32
N ASP A 40 5.16 -3.23 -9.16
CA ASP A 40 3.92 -2.58 -9.59
C ASP A 40 3.52 -1.48 -8.62
N ARG A 41 3.22 -0.29 -9.14
CA ARG A 41 2.87 0.90 -8.35
C ARG A 41 1.37 1.11 -8.21
N VAL A 42 0.56 0.22 -8.78
CA VAL A 42 -0.90 0.27 -8.64
C VAL A 42 -1.26 -0.52 -7.39
N VAL A 43 -1.23 0.16 -6.25
CA VAL A 43 -1.43 -0.46 -4.93
C VAL A 43 -2.75 0.02 -4.32
N THR A 44 -3.50 -0.94 -3.76
CA THR A 44 -4.77 -0.71 -3.09
C THR A 44 -4.69 -1.16 -1.64
N ARG A 45 -5.31 -0.39 -0.74
CA ARG A 45 -5.42 -0.79 0.67
C ARG A 45 -6.52 -1.83 0.83
N LEU A 46 -6.21 -2.90 1.54
CA LEU A 46 -7.18 -3.90 1.94
C LEU A 46 -7.89 -3.45 3.23
N PRO A 47 -9.22 -3.61 3.32
CA PRO A 47 -9.92 -3.39 4.58
C PRO A 47 -9.44 -4.42 5.61
N SER A 48 -9.08 -3.95 6.79
CA SER A 48 -8.93 -4.82 7.96
C SER A 48 -10.31 -5.37 8.27
N ALA A 49 -10.48 -6.70 8.21
CA ALA A 49 -11.72 -7.32 8.66
C ALA A 49 -12.02 -6.92 10.13
N PRO A 50 -13.30 -6.76 10.52
CA PRO A 50 -13.71 -6.24 11.83
C PRO A 50 -13.30 -7.14 13.01
#